data_AF-A6GFI0-F1
#
_entry.id   AF-A6GFI0-F1
#
_cell.length_a   1.000
_cell.length_b   1.000
_cell.length_c   1.000
_cell.angle_alpha   90.00
_cell.angle_beta   90.00
_cell.angle_gamma   90.00
#
_symmetry.space_group_name_H-M   'P 1'
#
loop_
_entity.id
_entity.type
_entity.pdbx_description
1 polymer ?
#
loop_
_entity_poly.entity_id
_entity_poly.type
_entity_poly.pdbx_seq_one_letter_code
_entity_poly.pdbx_strand_id
1 'polypeptide(L)'
;MTRQTVRSAVLILAPLGLAVGCGDTGSEDGSTSTAFTAGTASTLTTDGDTDDDVGDEISEEEDTGPKLDMDEEGNEVCDPILPITVRDFRGFGEPGGHTDFEISARGVYHNGELYTGWNDVGCGLVEDNLGADYKPVFNAGPPIVAEGGPQVKNGVGRMQRVVSGPGCWPATTGVCNVGTCQPWTFDPPTYEIESTTSFNQWYTTTPDVNMEVELELVLAEETPGSEVYVYDSNAFFPVDGVGFGNTPGKAHNFHFTTEIHVLFEYEAGQSFTFRGDDDLWVFVNGQLALDVGGLHEDLEGTIDFDAQAAALGITPGEFYEMDIFHAERQTDESNFRIETNIRCFMPNPVG
;
A
#
# COMPACT_ATOMS: atom_id res chain seq x y z
N MET A 1 -2.31 -39.83 -12.38
CA MET A 1 -1.21 -39.60 -13.36
C MET A 1 -0.28 -38.58 -12.75
N THR A 2 0.94 -38.99 -12.46
CA THR A 2 1.94 -38.25 -11.70
C THR A 2 2.50 -37.10 -12.54
N ARG A 3 2.25 -35.84 -12.16
CA ARG A 3 2.91 -34.68 -12.80
C ARG A 3 4.25 -34.44 -12.12
N GLN A 4 5.30 -34.56 -12.92
CA GLN A 4 6.69 -34.48 -12.56
C GLN A 4 7.15 -33.03 -12.75
N THR A 5 7.61 -32.41 -11.68
CA THR A 5 8.13 -31.03 -11.64
C THR A 5 9.45 -30.96 -12.41
N VAL A 6 9.52 -30.13 -13.45
CA VAL A 6 10.78 -29.83 -14.14
C VAL A 6 11.34 -28.54 -13.53
N ARG A 7 12.41 -28.69 -12.75
CA ARG A 7 13.27 -27.58 -12.31
C ARG A 7 14.21 -27.22 -13.47
N SER A 8 14.10 -26.00 -13.99
CA SER A 8 15.11 -25.44 -14.90
C SER A 8 16.08 -24.57 -14.11
N ALA A 9 17.32 -25.03 -14.02
CA ALA A 9 18.46 -24.26 -13.57
C ALA A 9 18.92 -23.33 -14.70
N VAL A 10 19.10 -22.04 -14.41
CA VAL A 10 19.76 -21.10 -15.32
C VAL A 10 21.14 -20.77 -14.78
N LEU A 11 22.10 -20.90 -15.70
CA LEU A 11 23.54 -20.91 -15.52
C LEU A 11 24.10 -19.48 -15.55
N ILE A 12 24.98 -19.16 -14.59
CA ILE A 12 25.75 -17.91 -14.51
C ILE A 12 26.79 -17.85 -15.64
N LEU A 13 26.84 -16.74 -16.37
CA LEU A 13 28.02 -16.33 -17.15
C LEU A 13 28.23 -14.81 -17.05
N ALA A 14 29.43 -14.43 -16.62
CA ALA A 14 29.95 -13.07 -16.49
C ALA A 14 30.95 -12.77 -17.67
N PRO A 15 31.52 -11.55 -17.80
CA PRO A 15 31.41 -10.77 -19.05
C PRO A 15 32.75 -10.46 -19.75
N LEU A 16 32.68 -10.04 -21.02
CA LEU A 16 33.72 -9.32 -21.79
C LEU A 16 33.00 -8.59 -22.95
N GLY A 17 33.30 -7.37 -23.40
CA GLY A 17 34.34 -6.40 -23.13
C GLY A 17 34.20 -5.24 -24.16
N LEU A 18 34.70 -4.05 -23.80
CA LEU A 18 34.64 -2.79 -24.55
C LEU A 18 35.16 -2.85 -26.00
N ALA A 19 34.62 -1.98 -26.87
CA ALA A 19 35.44 -1.19 -27.79
C ALA A 19 34.74 0.12 -28.21
N VAL A 20 35.55 1.17 -28.23
CA VAL A 20 35.31 2.60 -28.51
C VAL A 20 35.37 2.88 -30.02
N GLY A 21 34.64 3.90 -30.49
CA GLY A 21 34.85 4.52 -31.80
C GLY A 21 34.18 5.90 -31.90
N CYS A 22 34.96 6.91 -32.24
CA CYS A 22 34.69 8.35 -32.10
C CYS A 22 34.65 9.06 -33.47
N GLY A 23 33.95 10.20 -33.55
CA GLY A 23 34.09 11.26 -34.58
C GLY A 23 33.21 11.10 -35.83
N ASP A 24 32.68 12.13 -36.49
CA ASP A 24 32.92 13.58 -36.39
C ASP A 24 31.80 14.34 -37.16
N THR A 25 31.66 15.61 -36.79
CA THR A 25 30.97 16.80 -37.31
C THR A 25 30.26 16.83 -38.67
N GLY A 26 29.16 17.60 -38.70
CA GLY A 26 28.54 18.14 -39.91
C GLY A 26 27.34 19.03 -39.58
N SER A 27 27.59 20.33 -39.40
CA SER A 27 26.60 21.41 -39.24
C SER A 27 26.15 21.89 -40.62
N GLU A 28 24.85 22.17 -40.81
CA GLU A 28 24.39 23.21 -41.76
C GLU A 28 22.94 23.64 -41.49
N ASP A 29 22.75 24.95 -41.53
CA ASP A 29 21.56 25.75 -41.26
C ASP A 29 20.40 25.54 -42.25
N GLY A 30 19.18 25.87 -41.82
CA GLY A 30 18.03 25.95 -42.73
C GLY A 30 16.72 26.39 -42.10
N SER A 31 16.65 27.66 -41.70
CA SER A 31 15.44 28.39 -41.28
C SER A 31 14.34 28.44 -42.36
N THR A 32 13.06 28.32 -41.95
CA THR A 32 11.91 29.22 -42.26
C THR A 32 10.62 28.58 -41.73
N SER A 33 10.02 29.04 -40.62
CA SER A 33 9.04 30.14 -40.51
C SER A 33 7.88 30.03 -41.52
N THR A 34 6.66 29.75 -41.04
CA THR A 34 5.66 30.79 -40.73
C THR A 34 4.44 30.19 -40.02
N ALA A 35 4.01 30.88 -38.97
CA ALA A 35 2.74 30.72 -38.27
C ALA A 35 1.60 31.45 -38.99
N PHE A 36 0.35 31.11 -38.63
CA PHE A 36 -0.86 31.93 -38.42
C PHE A 36 -2.10 31.23 -39.02
N THR A 37 -3.33 31.32 -38.53
CA THR A 37 -3.99 31.62 -37.24
C THR A 37 -5.49 31.39 -37.49
N ALA A 38 -6.17 30.87 -36.47
CA ALA A 38 -7.59 30.91 -36.11
C ALA A 38 -8.66 31.58 -37.01
N GLY A 39 -9.88 31.04 -36.92
CA GLY A 39 -11.15 31.78 -37.12
C GLY A 39 -12.31 30.90 -37.60
N THR A 40 -13.10 30.30 -36.69
CA THR A 40 -14.45 30.74 -36.25
C THR A 40 -15.63 30.46 -37.21
N ALA A 41 -16.43 29.46 -36.82
CA ALA A 41 -17.88 29.42 -36.53
C ALA A 41 -18.98 29.91 -37.50
N SER A 42 -20.08 29.13 -37.46
CA SER A 42 -21.50 29.47 -37.73
C SER A 42 -21.94 29.35 -39.21
N THR A 43 -23.10 28.83 -39.63
CA THR A 43 -24.43 28.66 -39.00
C THR A 43 -25.31 27.71 -39.84
N LEU A 44 -26.36 27.17 -39.20
CA LEU A 44 -27.57 26.46 -39.65
C LEU A 44 -27.97 26.45 -41.15
N THR A 45 -28.49 25.29 -41.57
CA THR A 45 -29.75 25.18 -42.35
C THR A 45 -30.56 23.97 -41.87
N THR A 46 -31.85 24.22 -41.59
CA THR A 46 -32.91 23.22 -41.39
C THR A 46 -33.50 22.84 -42.74
N ASP A 47 -33.87 21.57 -42.92
CA ASP A 47 -35.10 21.14 -43.61
C ASP A 47 -35.42 19.70 -43.17
N GLY A 48 -36.69 19.45 -42.86
CA GLY A 48 -37.17 18.17 -42.37
C GLY A 48 -37.67 17.27 -43.49
N ASP A 49 -37.69 15.97 -43.22
CA ASP A 49 -38.67 15.05 -43.80
C ASP A 49 -38.89 13.88 -42.82
N THR A 50 -40.15 13.46 -42.73
CA THR A 50 -40.69 12.45 -41.82
C THR A 50 -40.41 11.03 -42.33
N ASP A 51 -40.14 10.09 -41.44
CA ASP A 51 -40.82 8.77 -41.40
C ASP A 51 -40.41 7.95 -40.17
N ASP A 52 -41.36 7.17 -39.69
CA ASP A 52 -41.36 6.30 -38.51
C ASP A 52 -40.17 5.32 -38.42
N ASP A 53 -39.54 5.22 -37.25
CA ASP A 53 -39.27 3.91 -36.65
C ASP A 53 -39.05 4.02 -35.13
N VAL A 54 -39.74 3.17 -34.39
CA VAL A 54 -39.66 3.05 -32.93
C VAL A 54 -38.46 2.15 -32.62
N GLY A 55 -37.33 2.75 -32.27
CA GLY A 55 -36.17 2.07 -31.70
C GLY A 55 -35.92 2.62 -30.29
N ASP A 56 -36.29 1.81 -29.30
CA ASP A 56 -35.95 2.03 -27.89
C ASP A 56 -34.42 1.87 -27.75
N GLU A 57 -33.68 2.98 -27.84
CA GLU A 57 -32.27 2.99 -27.45
C GLU A 57 -32.20 3.06 -25.93
N ILE A 58 -32.25 1.86 -25.32
CA ILE A 58 -31.64 1.61 -24.03
C ILE A 58 -30.18 2.00 -24.15
N SER A 59 -29.82 3.11 -23.51
CA SER A 59 -28.44 3.46 -23.24
C SER A 59 -27.84 2.32 -22.43
N GLU A 60 -26.93 1.56 -23.03
CA GLU A 60 -25.99 0.73 -22.29
C GLU A 60 -25.20 1.69 -21.41
N GLU A 61 -25.52 1.73 -20.11
CA GLU A 61 -24.61 2.30 -19.13
C GLU A 61 -23.30 1.52 -19.30
N GLU A 62 -22.20 2.22 -19.56
CA GLU A 62 -20.87 1.61 -19.50
C GLU A 62 -20.76 0.97 -18.12
N ASP A 63 -20.71 -0.36 -18.09
CA ASP A 63 -20.37 -1.12 -16.90
C ASP A 63 -18.94 -0.74 -16.50
N THR A 64 -18.86 0.25 -15.61
CA THR A 64 -17.61 0.67 -14.97
C THR A 64 -17.20 -0.28 -13.85
N GLY A 65 -17.87 -1.42 -13.72
CA GLY A 65 -17.52 -2.47 -12.78
C GLY A 65 -16.11 -3.01 -13.06
N PRO A 66 -15.40 -3.45 -12.01
CA PRO A 66 -14.09 -4.04 -12.16
C PRO A 66 -14.18 -5.33 -13.01
N LYS A 67 -13.21 -5.53 -13.91
CA LYS A 67 -13.20 -6.68 -14.83
C LYS A 67 -12.78 -7.94 -14.10
N LEU A 68 -13.66 -8.93 -14.04
CA LEU A 68 -13.40 -10.22 -13.41
C LEU A 68 -12.68 -11.17 -14.38
N ASP A 69 -11.65 -11.87 -13.88
CA ASP A 69 -11.00 -12.94 -14.62
C ASP A 69 -11.82 -14.25 -14.50
N MET A 70 -12.24 -14.78 -15.65
CA MET A 70 -13.05 -16.01 -15.72
C MET A 70 -12.24 -17.16 -16.36
N ASP A 71 -12.42 -18.39 -15.88
CA ASP A 71 -11.82 -19.59 -16.46
C ASP A 71 -12.46 -19.93 -17.83
N GLU A 72 -11.90 -20.94 -18.52
CA GLU A 72 -12.42 -21.41 -19.81
C GLU A 72 -13.87 -21.96 -19.72
N GLU A 73 -14.35 -22.25 -18.52
CA GLU A 73 -15.71 -22.69 -18.22
C GLU A 73 -16.65 -21.56 -17.77
N GLY A 74 -16.15 -20.33 -17.62
CA GLY A 74 -16.90 -19.17 -17.15
C GLY A 74 -17.13 -19.14 -15.64
N ASN A 75 -16.29 -19.80 -14.84
CA ASN A 75 -16.25 -19.62 -13.38
C ASN A 75 -15.19 -18.60 -13.00
N GLU A 76 -15.39 -17.95 -11.87
CA GLU A 76 -14.44 -17.00 -11.29
C GLU A 76 -13.12 -17.71 -10.96
N VAL A 77 -12.00 -17.20 -11.47
CA VAL A 77 -10.67 -17.65 -11.09
C VAL A 77 -10.22 -16.83 -9.90
N CYS A 78 -10.45 -17.37 -8.71
CA CYS A 78 -9.96 -16.75 -7.49
C CYS A 78 -9.50 -17.80 -6.49
N ASP A 79 -8.53 -17.39 -5.67
CA ASP A 79 -7.90 -18.23 -4.67
C ASP A 79 -7.63 -17.39 -3.42
N PRO A 80 -7.38 -18.01 -2.24
CA PRO A 80 -6.96 -17.29 -1.04
C PRO A 80 -5.47 -16.92 -1.14
N ILE A 81 -5.11 -16.22 -2.21
CA ILE A 81 -3.75 -15.79 -2.56
C ILE A 81 -3.79 -14.30 -2.80
N LEU A 82 -2.92 -13.56 -2.10
CA LEU A 82 -2.72 -12.13 -2.30
C LEU A 82 -1.43 -11.92 -3.09
N PRO A 83 -1.49 -11.46 -4.34
CA PRO A 83 -0.32 -10.95 -5.04
C PRO A 83 0.19 -9.72 -4.29
N ILE A 84 1.49 -9.65 -4.04
CA ILE A 84 2.10 -8.52 -3.34
C ILE A 84 3.23 -7.92 -4.16
N THR A 85 3.32 -6.60 -4.10
CA THR A 85 4.46 -5.84 -4.59
C THR A 85 5.23 -5.35 -3.38
N VAL A 86 6.47 -5.81 -3.22
CA VAL A 86 7.37 -5.36 -2.15
C VAL A 86 8.38 -4.40 -2.74
N ARG A 87 8.61 -3.26 -2.08
CA ARG A 87 9.65 -2.31 -2.47
C ARG A 87 10.67 -2.18 -1.35
N ASP A 88 11.91 -2.51 -1.67
CA ASP A 88 13.05 -2.47 -0.75
C ASP A 88 13.70 -1.08 -0.75
N PHE A 89 13.99 -0.53 0.43
CA PHE A 89 14.58 0.78 0.66
C PHE A 89 15.91 0.65 1.42
N ARG A 90 16.76 1.66 1.28
CA ARG A 90 17.87 1.89 2.21
C ARG A 90 17.39 2.76 3.35
N GLY A 91 17.78 2.48 4.59
CA GLY A 91 17.45 3.31 5.75
C GLY A 91 18.22 4.64 5.80
N PHE A 92 17.74 5.63 6.54
CA PHE A 92 18.30 7.00 6.65
C PHE A 92 19.81 7.04 6.90
N GLY A 93 20.34 6.09 7.68
CA GLY A 93 21.75 6.00 8.03
C GLY A 93 22.68 5.59 6.88
N GLU A 94 22.14 5.20 5.74
CA GLU A 94 22.88 4.64 4.61
C GLU A 94 23.14 5.66 3.49
N PRO A 95 24.18 5.45 2.66
CA PRO A 95 24.37 6.25 1.45
C PRO A 95 23.15 6.13 0.52
N GLY A 96 22.43 7.23 0.30
CA GLY A 96 21.20 7.24 -0.49
C GLY A 96 19.99 6.66 0.25
N GLY A 97 20.05 6.60 1.58
CA GLY A 97 18.95 6.19 2.45
C GLY A 97 17.71 7.07 2.31
N HIS A 98 16.54 6.46 2.40
CA HIS A 98 15.26 7.16 2.44
C HIS A 98 15.07 7.84 3.79
N THR A 99 14.47 9.02 3.77
CA THR A 99 14.37 9.87 4.96
C THR A 99 13.42 9.31 6.03
N ASP A 100 12.38 8.58 5.61
CA ASP A 100 11.31 8.06 6.46
C ASP A 100 11.59 6.67 7.07
N PHE A 101 12.74 6.06 6.75
CA PHE A 101 13.13 4.71 7.21
C PHE A 101 14.32 4.81 8.18
N GLU A 102 14.28 4.05 9.26
CA GLU A 102 15.22 4.04 10.38
C GLU A 102 15.33 5.38 11.11
N ILE A 103 14.27 5.78 11.82
CA ILE A 103 14.27 7.04 12.57
C ILE A 103 15.40 7.08 13.62
N SER A 104 15.76 5.92 14.18
CA SER A 104 16.82 5.81 15.19
C SER A 104 18.19 6.23 14.66
N ALA A 105 18.44 6.08 13.35
CA ALA A 105 19.69 6.47 12.70
C ALA A 105 19.93 7.99 12.72
N ARG A 106 18.91 8.79 13.04
CA ARG A 106 19.03 10.25 13.20
C ARG A 106 19.77 10.64 14.49
N GLY A 107 19.96 9.71 15.44
CA GLY A 107 20.72 9.95 16.66
C GLY A 107 20.05 10.94 17.62
N VAL A 108 18.71 11.00 17.61
CA VAL A 108 17.92 11.85 18.50
C VAL A 108 17.64 11.09 19.79
N TYR A 109 17.91 11.72 20.95
CA TYR A 109 17.73 11.09 22.26
C TYR A 109 16.57 11.72 23.03
N HIS A 110 15.79 10.90 23.72
CA HIS A 110 14.73 11.31 24.63
C HIS A 110 14.93 10.66 26.00
N ASN A 111 14.92 11.45 27.07
CA ASN A 111 15.18 10.98 28.45
C ASN A 111 16.47 10.17 28.63
N GLY A 112 17.48 10.40 27.78
CA GLY A 112 18.78 9.72 27.84
C GLY A 112 18.86 8.42 27.04
N GLU A 113 17.77 8.02 26.37
CA GLU A 113 17.71 6.84 25.50
C GLU A 113 17.56 7.26 24.04
N LEU A 114 18.06 6.43 23.12
CA LEU A 114 17.91 6.68 21.69
C LEU A 114 16.43 6.56 21.33
N TYR A 115 15.90 7.54 20.60
CA TYR A 115 14.51 7.52 20.18
C TYR A 115 14.32 6.65 18.95
N THR A 116 13.45 5.65 19.06
CA THR A 116 13.16 4.69 17.98
C THR A 116 11.75 4.86 17.40
N GLY A 117 10.94 5.79 17.92
CA GLY A 117 9.53 5.92 17.54
C GLY A 117 8.60 4.90 18.21
N TRP A 118 9.12 4.10 19.14
CA TRP A 118 8.37 3.06 19.81
C TRP A 118 7.10 3.60 20.47
N ASN A 119 5.94 3.18 19.95
CA ASN A 119 4.59 3.57 20.36
C ASN A 119 4.16 4.97 19.95
N ASP A 120 4.71 5.49 18.86
CA ASP A 120 4.14 6.62 18.15
C ASP A 120 2.95 6.18 17.29
N VAL A 121 1.99 5.51 17.94
CA VAL A 121 0.82 4.95 17.27
C VAL A 121 -0.07 6.09 16.77
N GLY A 122 -0.11 6.28 15.46
CA GLY A 122 -0.80 7.35 14.78
C GLY A 122 -2.22 7.00 14.37
N CYS A 123 -2.99 8.04 14.13
CA CYS A 123 -4.21 7.99 13.34
C CYS A 123 -4.20 9.10 12.30
N GLY A 124 -4.73 8.80 11.11
CA GLY A 124 -4.79 9.77 10.02
C GLY A 124 -3.40 10.22 9.59
N LEU A 125 -2.47 9.26 9.44
CA LEU A 125 -1.23 9.46 8.70
C LEU A 125 -1.51 9.60 7.21
N VAL A 126 -2.55 8.92 6.73
CA VAL A 126 -3.08 9.01 5.37
C VAL A 126 -4.46 9.67 5.37
N GLU A 127 -4.88 10.20 4.24
CA GLU A 127 -6.25 10.68 4.02
C GLU A 127 -7.24 9.51 3.93
N ASP A 128 -8.52 9.78 4.18
CA ASP A 128 -9.58 8.75 4.20
C ASP A 128 -9.87 8.13 2.83
N ASN A 129 -9.39 8.74 1.74
CA ASN A 129 -9.61 8.27 0.37
C ASN A 129 -8.27 8.08 -0.34
N LEU A 130 -8.20 7.04 -1.17
CA LEU A 130 -7.08 6.85 -2.08
C LEU A 130 -6.93 8.01 -3.07
N GLY A 131 -5.70 8.21 -3.53
CA GLY A 131 -5.38 9.07 -4.65
C GLY A 131 -5.97 8.55 -5.96
N ALA A 132 -5.91 9.38 -7.00
CA ALA A 132 -6.34 8.98 -8.34
C ALA A 132 -5.43 7.90 -8.97
N ASP A 133 -4.29 7.62 -8.36
CA ASP A 133 -3.33 6.56 -8.66
C ASP A 133 -3.51 5.33 -7.77
N TYR A 134 -4.63 5.24 -7.05
CA TYR A 134 -4.95 4.15 -6.11
C TYR A 134 -3.92 3.98 -4.98
N LYS A 135 -3.13 5.02 -4.67
CA LYS A 135 -2.17 5.01 -3.57
C LYS A 135 -2.67 5.81 -2.37
N PRO A 136 -2.23 5.47 -1.14
CA PRO A 136 -2.54 6.29 0.02
C PRO A 136 -1.99 7.70 -0.17
N VAL A 137 -2.75 8.70 0.28
CA VAL A 137 -2.34 10.10 0.23
C VAL A 137 -1.89 10.53 1.62
N PHE A 138 -0.65 11.01 1.77
CA PHE A 138 -0.15 11.48 3.05
C PHE A 138 -0.96 12.67 3.59
N ASN A 139 -1.45 12.55 4.81
CA ASN A 139 -2.10 13.64 5.53
C ASN A 139 -1.05 14.55 6.20
N ALA A 140 -0.58 15.54 5.45
CA ALA A 140 0.41 16.51 5.93
C ALA A 140 -0.17 17.57 6.90
N GLY A 141 -1.42 17.43 7.34
CA GLY A 141 -2.05 18.35 8.26
C GLY A 141 -1.38 18.34 9.64
N PRO A 142 -1.38 19.47 10.38
CA PRO A 142 -0.76 19.55 11.70
C PRO A 142 -1.42 18.60 12.73
N PRO A 143 -0.65 17.92 13.60
CA PRO A 143 -1.23 17.10 14.66
C PRO A 143 -2.23 17.87 15.54
N ILE A 144 -3.25 17.17 16.01
CA ILE A 144 -4.30 17.70 16.87
C ILE A 144 -3.87 17.48 18.32
N VAL A 145 -3.88 18.57 19.08
CA VAL A 145 -3.61 18.58 20.52
C VAL A 145 -4.73 19.29 21.26
N ALA A 146 -4.87 19.00 22.56
CA ALA A 146 -5.72 19.79 23.43
C ALA A 146 -5.23 21.25 23.53
N GLU A 147 -6.11 22.17 23.92
CA GLU A 147 -5.71 23.58 24.13
C GLU A 147 -4.56 23.67 25.16
N GLY A 148 -3.47 24.33 24.78
CA GLY A 148 -2.25 24.40 25.60
C GLY A 148 -1.38 23.13 25.58
N GLY A 149 -1.70 22.17 24.70
CA GLY A 149 -0.96 20.92 24.53
C GLY A 149 0.42 21.09 23.87
N PRO A 150 1.14 19.96 23.68
CA PRO A 150 2.49 19.96 23.13
C PRO A 150 2.54 20.45 21.67
N GLN A 151 3.72 20.83 21.20
CA GLN A 151 3.97 21.19 19.80
C GLN A 151 4.48 19.96 19.05
N VAL A 152 3.55 19.05 18.77
CA VAL A 152 3.85 17.75 18.15
C VAL A 152 4.37 17.94 16.74
N LYS A 153 5.49 17.28 16.43
CA LYS A 153 6.06 17.28 15.08
C LYS A 153 5.15 16.57 14.08
N ASN A 154 5.23 16.98 12.82
CA ASN A 154 4.48 16.35 11.74
C ASN A 154 4.98 14.93 11.46
N GLY A 155 4.18 14.18 10.70
CA GLY A 155 4.57 12.86 10.20
C GLY A 155 4.30 11.70 11.15
N VAL A 156 3.65 11.94 12.29
CA VAL A 156 3.24 10.92 13.29
C VAL A 156 1.73 10.66 13.28
N GLY A 157 0.99 11.34 12.40
CA GLY A 157 -0.47 11.27 12.32
C GLY A 157 -1.18 12.45 12.98
N ARG A 158 -2.40 12.72 12.52
CA ARG A 158 -3.26 13.81 13.00
C ARG A 158 -3.65 13.64 14.47
N MET A 159 -3.78 12.42 14.95
CA MET A 159 -4.15 12.08 16.32
C MET A 159 -3.32 10.90 16.83
N GLN A 160 -3.26 10.74 18.15
CA GLN A 160 -2.65 9.60 18.81
C GLN A 160 -3.67 8.48 18.97
N ARG A 161 -3.30 7.26 18.63
CA ARG A 161 -4.16 6.09 18.84
C ARG A 161 -4.07 5.60 20.28
N VAL A 162 -5.23 5.29 20.86
CA VAL A 162 -5.30 4.50 22.10
C VAL A 162 -5.27 3.02 21.74
N VAL A 163 -4.38 2.27 22.35
CA VAL A 163 -4.31 0.81 22.20
C VAL A 163 -4.77 0.12 23.48
N SER A 164 -5.31 -1.09 23.37
CA SER A 164 -5.79 -1.84 24.53
C SER A 164 -5.73 -3.35 24.35
N GLY A 165 -5.44 -4.07 25.44
CA GLY A 165 -5.33 -5.52 25.41
C GLY A 165 -4.20 -6.04 26.31
N PRO A 166 -4.16 -7.35 26.55
CA PRO A 166 -3.12 -7.98 27.37
C PRO A 166 -1.73 -7.99 26.70
N GLY A 167 -1.66 -7.85 25.38
CA GLY A 167 -0.41 -7.69 24.64
C GLY A 167 0.12 -6.26 24.59
N CYS A 168 -0.63 -5.28 25.10
CA CYS A 168 -0.17 -3.90 25.07
C CYS A 168 0.84 -3.61 26.17
N TRP A 169 1.83 -2.79 25.86
CA TRP A 169 2.87 -2.38 26.79
C TRP A 169 2.33 -1.84 28.13
N PRO A 170 3.01 -2.18 29.25
CA PRO A 170 4.25 -2.95 29.35
C PRO A 170 4.03 -4.48 29.36
N ALA A 171 2.81 -4.97 29.11
CA ALA A 171 2.53 -6.40 29.07
C ALA A 171 2.95 -6.99 27.71
N THR A 172 3.70 -8.10 27.74
CA THR A 172 4.39 -8.66 26.56
C THR A 172 3.78 -9.99 26.10
N THR A 173 2.51 -10.27 26.46
CA THR A 173 1.86 -11.55 26.14
C THR A 173 0.39 -11.35 25.82
N GLY A 174 -0.02 -11.77 24.62
CA GLY A 174 -1.39 -11.63 24.13
C GLY A 174 -1.45 -10.64 22.98
N VAL A 175 -2.66 -10.19 22.65
CA VAL A 175 -2.89 -9.25 21.54
C VAL A 175 -3.03 -7.83 22.06
N CYS A 176 -2.41 -6.87 21.37
CA CYS A 176 -2.65 -5.45 21.54
C CYS A 176 -3.55 -4.93 20.41
N ASN A 177 -4.71 -4.39 20.75
CA ASN A 177 -5.71 -3.98 19.75
C ASN A 177 -5.65 -2.48 19.52
N VAL A 178 -5.84 -2.07 18.26
CA VAL A 178 -6.12 -0.69 17.91
C VAL A 178 -7.44 -0.22 18.55
N GLY A 179 -7.47 1.04 18.95
CA GLY A 179 -8.64 1.66 19.57
C GLY A 179 -8.88 3.07 19.05
N THR A 180 -9.53 3.89 19.88
CA THR A 180 -9.96 5.23 19.48
C THR A 180 -8.78 6.20 19.33
N CYS A 181 -8.89 7.12 18.38
CA CYS A 181 -7.96 8.22 18.22
C CYS A 181 -8.29 9.36 19.18
N GLN A 182 -7.26 9.98 19.76
CA GLN A 182 -7.36 11.11 20.69
C GLN A 182 -6.33 12.19 20.36
N PRO A 183 -6.50 13.44 20.81
CA PRO A 183 -5.46 14.45 20.67
C PRO A 183 -4.14 13.97 21.27
N TRP A 184 -3.04 14.26 20.60
CA TRP A 184 -1.71 13.92 21.08
C TRP A 184 -1.43 14.53 22.45
N THR A 185 -0.82 13.72 23.30
CA THR A 185 -0.45 14.11 24.68
C THR A 185 1.06 14.24 24.87
N PHE A 186 1.84 13.89 23.85
CA PHE A 186 3.30 13.86 23.82
C PHE A 186 3.81 14.45 22.50
N ASP A 187 4.98 15.11 22.53
CA ASP A 187 5.70 15.56 21.32
C ASP A 187 6.91 14.63 21.09
N PRO A 188 6.85 13.73 20.10
CA PRO A 188 7.99 12.98 19.62
C PRO A 188 9.17 13.91 19.36
N PRO A 189 10.40 13.59 19.81
CA PRO A 189 11.55 14.49 19.70
C PRO A 189 12.01 14.69 18.23
N THR A 190 11.47 13.92 17.29
CA THR A 190 11.71 14.00 15.85
C THR A 190 10.41 13.69 15.09
N TYR A 191 10.33 14.07 13.82
CA TYR A 191 9.26 13.65 12.90
C TYR A 191 9.44 12.18 12.51
N GLU A 192 8.43 11.48 12.00
CA GLU A 192 8.60 10.15 11.40
C GLU A 192 8.63 10.25 9.87
N ILE A 193 7.57 10.80 9.28
CA ILE A 193 7.50 11.12 7.84
C ILE A 193 7.94 12.57 7.60
N GLU A 194 8.94 12.78 6.73
CA GLU A 194 9.49 14.11 6.45
C GLU A 194 8.52 14.98 5.66
N SER A 195 7.91 14.44 4.61
CA SER A 195 7.08 15.21 3.69
C SER A 195 6.17 14.35 2.81
N THR A 196 5.20 15.00 2.16
CA THR A 196 4.42 14.36 1.08
C THR A 196 5.33 13.81 -0.03
N THR A 197 6.44 14.48 -0.35
CA THR A 197 7.35 14.03 -1.40
C THR A 197 8.05 12.72 -1.04
N SER A 198 8.46 12.53 0.22
CA SER A 198 9.08 11.29 0.67
C SER A 198 8.06 10.17 0.78
N PHE A 199 6.87 10.45 1.32
CA PHE A 199 5.80 9.44 1.40
C PHE A 199 5.36 8.91 0.04
N ASN A 200 5.25 9.79 -0.98
CA ASN A 200 4.88 9.37 -2.34
C ASN A 200 5.87 8.37 -2.98
N GLN A 201 7.06 8.17 -2.39
CA GLN A 201 8.03 7.19 -2.87
C GLN A 201 7.80 5.78 -2.30
N TRP A 202 6.99 5.64 -1.24
CA TRP A 202 6.77 4.36 -0.55
C TRP A 202 6.17 3.31 -1.50
N TYR A 203 5.10 3.70 -2.19
CA TYR A 203 4.31 2.82 -3.05
C TYR A 203 4.50 3.13 -4.54
N THR A 204 5.64 3.72 -4.90
CA THR A 204 5.99 4.04 -6.30
C THR A 204 7.42 3.64 -6.60
N THR A 205 7.59 2.78 -7.60
CA THR A 205 8.93 2.34 -8.03
C THR A 205 9.72 3.50 -8.60
N THR A 206 10.74 3.90 -7.85
CA THR A 206 11.51 5.11 -8.12
C THR A 206 12.99 4.74 -8.27
N PRO A 207 13.61 4.98 -9.45
CA PRO A 207 15.01 4.67 -9.68
C PRO A 207 15.92 5.23 -8.59
N ASP A 208 16.87 4.41 -8.14
CA ASP A 208 17.83 4.70 -7.07
C ASP A 208 17.24 4.96 -5.67
N VAL A 209 15.91 4.92 -5.50
CA VAL A 209 15.25 5.07 -4.19
C VAL A 209 14.82 3.73 -3.63
N ASN A 210 14.13 2.91 -4.43
CA ASN A 210 13.67 1.59 -4.04
C ASN A 210 13.89 0.53 -5.14
N MET A 211 13.81 -0.74 -4.77
CA MET A 211 13.81 -1.88 -5.70
C MET A 211 12.55 -2.71 -5.52
N GLU A 212 11.79 -2.87 -6.60
CA GLU A 212 10.54 -3.62 -6.61
C GLU A 212 10.75 -5.12 -6.80
N VAL A 213 9.99 -5.93 -6.07
CA VAL A 213 9.94 -7.39 -6.15
C VAL A 213 8.48 -7.85 -6.03
N GLU A 214 8.03 -8.65 -6.99
CA GLU A 214 6.70 -9.26 -6.97
C GLU A 214 6.75 -10.62 -6.28
N LEU A 215 5.80 -10.86 -5.37
CA LEU A 215 5.66 -12.10 -4.60
C LEU A 215 4.16 -12.42 -4.42
N GLU A 216 3.87 -13.51 -3.71
CA GLU A 216 2.51 -13.92 -3.36
C GLU A 216 2.46 -14.34 -1.89
N LEU A 217 1.38 -13.96 -1.20
CA LEU A 217 1.02 -14.49 0.11
C LEU A 217 -0.09 -15.52 -0.06
N VAL A 218 0.20 -16.78 0.27
CA VAL A 218 -0.80 -17.85 0.25
C VAL A 218 -1.42 -17.96 1.64
N LEU A 219 -2.72 -17.69 1.75
CA LEU A 219 -3.47 -17.85 3.00
C LEU A 219 -3.97 -19.29 3.08
N ALA A 220 -3.68 -19.95 4.20
CA ALA A 220 -4.11 -21.32 4.45
C ALA A 220 -5.27 -21.34 5.45
N GLU A 221 -6.17 -22.32 5.35
CA GLU A 221 -7.19 -22.49 6.39
C GLU A 221 -6.54 -22.69 7.76
N GLU A 222 -6.98 -21.94 8.77
CA GLU A 222 -6.47 -22.02 10.14
C GLU A 222 -6.56 -23.46 10.67
N THR A 223 -7.72 -24.07 10.45
CA THR A 223 -7.92 -25.51 10.58
C THR A 223 -8.71 -26.05 9.39
N PRO A 224 -8.49 -27.30 8.95
CA PRO A 224 -9.19 -27.84 7.79
C PRO A 224 -10.71 -27.78 7.93
N GLY A 225 -11.37 -27.10 6.98
CA GLY A 225 -12.82 -26.87 6.94
C GLY A 225 -13.33 -25.77 7.86
N SER A 226 -12.45 -24.92 8.39
CA SER A 226 -12.85 -23.74 9.19
C SER A 226 -13.43 -22.60 8.35
N GLU A 227 -13.10 -22.55 7.06
CA GLU A 227 -13.40 -21.41 6.18
C GLU A 227 -12.79 -20.09 6.69
N VAL A 228 -11.80 -20.16 7.57
CA VAL A 228 -10.98 -19.04 8.06
C VAL A 228 -9.59 -19.20 7.47
N TYR A 229 -9.17 -18.26 6.63
CA TYR A 229 -7.90 -18.24 5.91
C TYR A 229 -6.91 -17.32 6.62
N VAL A 230 -5.70 -17.81 6.83
CA VAL A 230 -4.65 -17.16 7.62
C VAL A 230 -3.31 -17.20 6.89
N TYR A 231 -2.65 -16.05 6.86
CA TYR A 231 -1.20 -15.95 6.71
C TYR A 231 -0.67 -15.38 8.03
N ASP A 232 0.31 -16.02 8.67
CA ASP A 232 0.85 -15.60 9.97
C ASP A 232 2.36 -15.76 9.99
N SER A 233 3.08 -14.65 10.05
CA SER A 233 4.54 -14.60 10.11
C SER A 233 4.98 -13.62 11.19
N ASN A 234 5.73 -14.11 12.17
CA ASN A 234 6.42 -13.30 13.18
C ASN A 234 7.89 -12.98 12.80
N ALA A 235 8.23 -13.19 11.53
CA ALA A 235 9.53 -12.92 10.93
C ALA A 235 9.33 -12.61 9.45
N PHE A 236 8.49 -11.61 9.16
CA PHE A 236 8.10 -11.25 7.79
C PHE A 236 9.22 -10.46 7.10
N PHE A 237 10.19 -11.17 6.53
CA PHE A 237 11.31 -10.57 5.80
C PHE A 237 11.32 -11.02 4.32
N PRO A 238 10.32 -10.59 3.51
CA PRO A 238 10.13 -11.07 2.15
C PRO A 238 11.30 -10.70 1.20
N VAL A 239 12.07 -9.67 1.56
CA VAL A 239 13.18 -9.14 0.75
C VAL A 239 14.56 -9.36 1.40
N ASP A 240 14.70 -10.38 2.25
CA ASP A 240 16.00 -10.80 2.76
C ASP A 240 16.96 -11.20 1.62
N GLY A 241 18.11 -10.54 1.58
CA GLY A 241 19.22 -10.82 0.65
C GLY A 241 18.95 -10.45 -0.81
N VAL A 242 17.82 -9.81 -1.11
CA VAL A 242 17.49 -9.27 -2.44
C VAL A 242 17.54 -7.74 -2.42
N GLY A 243 17.35 -7.10 -3.57
CA GLY A 243 17.39 -5.64 -3.68
C GLY A 243 18.74 -5.03 -3.27
N PHE A 244 18.71 -4.08 -2.35
CA PHE A 244 19.88 -3.48 -1.70
C PHE A 244 20.54 -4.39 -0.65
N GLY A 245 19.90 -5.51 -0.29
CA GLY A 245 20.36 -6.47 0.71
C GLY A 245 19.80 -6.17 2.10
N ASN A 246 20.34 -6.84 3.13
CA ASN A 246 19.84 -6.69 4.48
C ASN A 246 20.29 -5.37 5.12
N THR A 247 19.46 -4.84 6.01
CA THR A 247 19.74 -3.60 6.76
C THR A 247 21.11 -3.68 7.43
N PRO A 248 22.00 -2.69 7.25
CA PRO A 248 23.36 -2.76 7.77
C PRO A 248 23.43 -3.01 9.28
N GLY A 249 24.20 -4.02 9.67
CA GLY A 249 24.37 -4.42 11.07
C GLY A 249 23.24 -5.28 11.63
N LYS A 250 22.24 -5.62 10.83
CA LYS A 250 21.14 -6.54 11.19
C LYS A 250 21.24 -7.82 10.37
N ALA A 251 20.53 -8.86 10.83
CA ALA A 251 20.47 -10.15 10.15
C ALA A 251 19.45 -10.15 9.00
N HIS A 252 18.49 -9.22 9.01
CA HIS A 252 17.34 -9.16 8.11
C HIS A 252 17.22 -7.77 7.47
N ASN A 253 16.40 -7.67 6.43
CA ASN A 253 15.95 -6.41 5.83
C ASN A 253 14.71 -5.86 6.56
N PHE A 254 14.82 -4.66 7.15
CA PHE A 254 13.75 -3.98 7.90
C PHE A 254 13.23 -2.72 7.19
N HIS A 255 13.58 -2.51 5.93
CA HIS A 255 13.26 -1.27 5.23
C HIS A 255 12.55 -1.58 3.94
N PHE A 256 11.25 -1.86 4.03
CA PHE A 256 10.45 -2.20 2.85
C PHE A 256 9.00 -1.78 3.00
N THR A 257 8.29 -1.73 1.88
CA THR A 257 6.84 -1.55 1.85
C THR A 257 6.20 -2.73 1.15
N THR A 258 5.01 -3.14 1.58
CA THR A 258 4.20 -4.15 0.90
C THR A 258 2.91 -3.52 0.38
N GLU A 259 2.55 -3.82 -0.85
CA GLU A 259 1.37 -3.29 -1.55
C GLU A 259 0.57 -4.44 -2.15
N ILE A 260 -0.75 -4.39 -2.00
CA ILE A 260 -1.68 -5.42 -2.45
C ILE A 260 -2.87 -4.72 -3.10
N HIS A 261 -3.25 -5.19 -4.30
CA HIS A 261 -4.43 -4.72 -5.03
C HIS A 261 -5.25 -5.92 -5.49
N VAL A 262 -6.43 -6.11 -4.91
CA VAL A 262 -7.32 -7.23 -5.22
C VAL A 262 -8.78 -6.79 -5.31
N LEU A 263 -9.58 -7.60 -5.99
CA LEU A 263 -11.03 -7.57 -5.92
C LEU A 263 -11.52 -8.70 -5.03
N PHE A 264 -12.61 -8.45 -4.30
CA PHE A 264 -13.33 -9.46 -3.54
C PHE A 264 -14.84 -9.22 -3.63
N GLU A 265 -15.63 -10.30 -3.57
CA GLU A 265 -17.07 -10.19 -3.35
C GLU A 265 -17.32 -9.93 -1.86
N TYR A 266 -18.04 -8.85 -1.54
CA TYR A 266 -18.51 -8.65 -0.19
C TYR A 266 -19.70 -9.57 0.10
N GLU A 267 -19.53 -10.50 1.03
CA GLU A 267 -20.60 -11.33 1.58
C GLU A 267 -20.91 -10.92 3.03
N ALA A 268 -22.18 -11.00 3.42
CA ALA A 268 -22.59 -10.67 4.78
C ALA A 268 -21.90 -11.58 5.82
N GLY A 269 -21.40 -10.97 6.89
CA GLY A 269 -20.64 -11.66 7.94
C GLY A 269 -19.16 -11.86 7.63
N GLN A 270 -18.64 -11.28 6.54
CA GLN A 270 -17.21 -11.27 6.30
C GLN A 270 -16.46 -10.36 7.27
N SER A 271 -15.21 -10.73 7.53
CA SER A 271 -14.27 -9.92 8.30
C SER A 271 -12.85 -10.05 7.76
N PHE A 272 -12.04 -9.01 7.97
CA PHE A 272 -10.61 -9.01 7.65
C PHE A 272 -9.84 -8.45 8.85
N THR A 273 -8.93 -9.25 9.40
CA THR A 273 -8.09 -8.88 10.54
C THR A 273 -6.64 -8.81 10.09
N PHE A 274 -5.98 -7.70 10.44
CA PHE A 274 -4.53 -7.58 10.36
C PHE A 274 -3.92 -7.56 11.76
N ARG A 275 -2.76 -8.20 11.94
CA ARG A 275 -1.87 -7.97 13.09
C ARG A 275 -0.43 -7.83 12.62
N GLY A 276 0.24 -6.75 13.01
CA GLY A 276 1.62 -6.51 12.63
C GLY A 276 2.12 -5.11 12.95
N ASP A 277 3.31 -4.82 12.45
CA ASP A 277 4.09 -3.60 12.60
C ASP A 277 4.77 -3.26 11.25
N ASP A 278 5.21 -2.05 10.95
CA ASP A 278 4.93 -0.78 11.64
C ASP A 278 3.60 -0.20 11.15
N ASP A 279 3.52 0.26 9.90
CA ASP A 279 2.31 0.88 9.37
C ASP A 279 1.47 -0.10 8.55
N LEU A 280 0.14 -0.05 8.70
CA LEU A 280 -0.78 -0.65 7.74
C LEU A 280 -2.05 0.20 7.52
N TRP A 281 -2.45 0.30 6.26
CA TRP A 281 -3.74 0.82 5.83
C TRP A 281 -4.44 -0.17 4.91
N VAL A 282 -5.73 -0.40 5.15
CA VAL A 282 -6.61 -1.12 4.23
C VAL A 282 -7.67 -0.18 3.74
N PHE A 283 -7.77 -0.04 2.43
CA PHE A 283 -8.82 0.68 1.75
C PHE A 283 -9.77 -0.32 1.09
N VAL A 284 -11.06 -0.02 1.13
CA VAL A 284 -12.11 -0.79 0.47
C VAL A 284 -12.94 0.19 -0.32
N ASN A 285 -13.12 -0.08 -1.62
CA ASN A 285 -13.84 0.84 -2.51
C ASN A 285 -13.25 2.27 -2.46
N GLY A 286 -11.92 2.36 -2.44
CA GLY A 286 -11.16 3.61 -2.34
C GLY A 286 -11.23 4.33 -0.98
N GLN A 287 -11.92 3.77 0.03
CA GLN A 287 -12.14 4.40 1.34
C GLN A 287 -11.41 3.64 2.45
N LEU A 288 -10.80 4.36 3.38
CA LEU A 288 -10.03 3.80 4.49
C LEU A 288 -10.93 2.98 5.43
N ALA A 289 -10.73 1.66 5.44
CA ALA A 289 -11.48 0.70 6.26
C ALA A 289 -10.72 0.29 7.52
N LEU A 290 -9.38 0.28 7.47
CA LEU A 290 -8.52 0.03 8.62
C LEU A 290 -7.28 0.92 8.55
N ASP A 291 -7.02 1.62 9.65
CA ASP A 291 -5.81 2.41 9.88
C ASP A 291 -5.06 1.79 11.06
N VAL A 292 -3.82 1.42 10.87
CA VAL A 292 -2.85 0.93 11.86
C VAL A 292 -1.52 1.61 11.57
N GLY A 293 -1.53 2.94 11.47
CA GLY A 293 -0.32 3.72 11.16
C GLY A 293 0.51 4.11 12.39
N GLY A 294 1.78 4.44 12.14
CA GLY A 294 2.78 4.86 13.11
C GLY A 294 3.77 3.76 13.44
N LEU A 295 4.87 4.10 14.10
CA LEU A 295 5.87 3.13 14.55
C LEU A 295 5.41 2.46 15.87
N HIS A 296 5.29 1.13 15.87
CA HIS A 296 4.79 0.35 17.01
C HIS A 296 5.13 -1.15 16.90
N GLU A 297 5.12 -1.93 17.99
CA GLU A 297 5.07 -3.41 17.88
C GLU A 297 3.71 -3.85 17.30
N ASP A 298 3.54 -5.16 17.12
CA ASP A 298 2.35 -5.77 16.54
C ASP A 298 1.02 -5.29 17.16
N LEU A 299 0.27 -4.53 16.36
CA LEU A 299 -1.10 -4.12 16.68
C LEU A 299 -2.10 -4.87 15.83
N GLU A 300 -3.20 -5.27 16.44
CA GLU A 300 -4.31 -5.96 15.77
C GLU A 300 -5.47 -5.00 15.52
N GLY A 301 -6.04 -5.08 14.31
CA GLY A 301 -7.27 -4.40 13.95
C GLY A 301 -8.11 -5.25 13.01
N THR A 302 -9.43 -5.11 13.12
CA THR A 302 -10.40 -5.92 12.37
C THR A 302 -11.38 -5.02 11.66
N ILE A 303 -11.58 -5.30 10.37
CA ILE A 303 -12.70 -4.82 9.58
C ILE A 303 -13.85 -5.80 9.77
N ASP A 304 -14.95 -5.29 10.29
CA ASP A 304 -16.27 -5.92 10.21
C ASP A 304 -17.01 -5.26 9.05
N PHE A 305 -17.14 -5.98 7.92
CA PHE A 305 -17.69 -5.39 6.70
C PHE A 305 -19.18 -5.04 6.86
N ASP A 306 -19.94 -5.80 7.64
CA ASP A 306 -21.35 -5.51 7.92
C ASP A 306 -21.50 -4.20 8.71
N ALA A 307 -20.66 -4.00 9.72
CA ALA A 307 -20.68 -2.80 10.54
C ALA A 307 -20.22 -1.56 9.76
N GLN A 308 -19.31 -1.73 8.79
CA GLN A 308 -18.71 -0.65 8.02
C GLN A 308 -19.36 -0.42 6.65
N ALA A 309 -20.29 -1.29 6.21
CA ALA A 309 -20.83 -1.30 4.85
C ALA A 309 -21.31 0.07 4.35
N ALA A 310 -22.07 0.78 5.18
CA ALA A 310 -22.60 2.10 4.83
C ALA A 310 -21.51 3.18 4.72
N ALA A 311 -20.44 3.10 5.51
CA ALA A 311 -19.33 4.03 5.45
C ALA A 311 -18.47 3.76 4.22
N LEU A 312 -18.18 2.49 3.92
CA LEU A 312 -17.39 2.07 2.77
C LEU A 312 -18.17 2.11 1.44
N GLY A 313 -19.48 2.32 1.51
CA GLY A 313 -20.34 2.36 0.33
C GLY A 313 -20.46 0.99 -0.37
N ILE A 314 -20.46 -0.10 0.40
CA ILE A 314 -20.51 -1.46 -0.10
C ILE A 314 -21.84 -2.15 0.24
N THR A 315 -22.25 -3.08 -0.61
CA THR A 315 -23.50 -3.87 -0.50
C THR A 315 -23.18 -5.34 -0.74
N PRO A 316 -23.77 -6.29 0.02
CA PRO A 316 -23.49 -7.70 -0.16
C PRO A 316 -23.85 -8.21 -1.57
N GLY A 317 -23.03 -9.10 -2.13
CA GLY A 317 -23.20 -9.70 -3.45
C GLY A 317 -22.54 -8.93 -4.61
N GLU A 318 -21.84 -7.84 -4.30
CA GLU A 318 -21.13 -7.00 -5.26
C GLU A 318 -19.62 -7.09 -5.03
N PHE A 319 -18.84 -6.82 -6.09
CA PHE A 319 -17.38 -6.83 -6.04
C PHE A 319 -16.81 -5.45 -5.73
N TYR A 320 -15.81 -5.40 -4.85
CA TYR A 320 -15.12 -4.17 -4.47
C TYR A 320 -13.61 -4.35 -4.51
N GLU A 321 -12.91 -3.24 -4.75
CA GLU A 321 -11.46 -3.15 -4.60
C GLU A 321 -11.10 -3.19 -3.12
N MET A 322 -10.07 -3.96 -2.79
CA MET A 322 -9.38 -3.93 -1.51
C MET A 322 -7.90 -3.67 -1.76
N ASP A 323 -7.42 -2.54 -1.24
CA ASP A 323 -6.06 -2.07 -1.42
C ASP A 323 -5.37 -2.03 -0.06
N ILE A 324 -4.29 -2.79 0.10
CA ILE A 324 -3.57 -2.92 1.37
C ILE A 324 -2.17 -2.37 1.21
N PHE A 325 -1.80 -1.46 2.10
CA PHE A 325 -0.52 -0.78 2.13
C PHE A 325 0.12 -1.00 3.48
N HIS A 326 1.33 -1.54 3.48
CA HIS A 326 2.13 -1.80 4.67
C HIS A 326 3.53 -1.19 4.52
N ALA A 327 4.13 -0.75 5.61
CA ALA A 327 5.52 -0.31 5.64
C ALA A 327 6.21 -0.84 6.91
N GLU A 328 7.35 -1.50 6.71
CA GLU A 328 8.33 -1.86 7.74
C GLU A 328 9.44 -0.83 7.67
N ARG A 329 9.59 0.00 8.71
CA ARG A 329 10.41 1.21 8.64
C ARG A 329 11.37 1.37 9.79
N GLN A 330 11.23 0.59 10.85
CA GLN A 330 12.08 0.70 12.03
C GLN A 330 12.58 -0.67 12.44
N THR A 331 13.89 -0.79 12.69
CA THR A 331 14.38 -2.09 13.18
C THR A 331 13.83 -2.39 14.57
N ASP A 332 13.29 -3.60 14.75
CA ASP A 332 13.66 -4.56 15.81
C ASP A 332 12.91 -5.90 15.67
N GLU A 333 11.66 -5.87 15.23
CA GLU A 333 10.85 -7.03 14.84
C GLU A 333 10.19 -6.78 13.48
N SER A 334 9.54 -7.80 12.89
CA SER A 334 8.71 -7.62 11.70
C SER A 334 7.64 -8.70 11.67
N ASN A 335 6.42 -8.30 11.98
CA ASN A 335 5.25 -9.16 12.16
C ASN A 335 4.20 -8.83 11.09
N PHE A 336 3.69 -9.87 10.43
CA PHE A 336 2.66 -9.72 9.41
C PHE A 336 1.69 -10.89 9.46
N ARG A 337 0.46 -10.58 9.85
CA ARG A 337 -0.63 -11.54 9.91
C ARG A 337 -1.88 -11.00 9.26
N ILE A 338 -2.50 -11.83 8.42
CA ILE A 338 -3.83 -11.64 7.88
C ILE A 338 -4.69 -12.83 8.31
N GLU A 339 -5.91 -12.56 8.78
CA GLU A 339 -6.97 -13.55 9.00
C GLU A 339 -8.27 -13.05 8.40
N THR A 340 -8.94 -13.90 7.63
CA THR A 340 -10.22 -13.54 6.99
C THR A 340 -11.03 -14.78 6.66
N ASN A 341 -12.33 -14.62 6.50
CA ASN A 341 -13.21 -15.63 5.87
C ASN A 341 -13.50 -15.32 4.39
N ILE A 342 -12.82 -14.33 3.80
CA ILE A 342 -12.82 -14.11 2.35
C ILE A 342 -11.94 -15.19 1.72
N ARG A 343 -12.55 -16.01 0.88
CA ARG A 343 -11.86 -17.08 0.14
C ARG A 343 -11.33 -16.62 -1.21
N CYS A 344 -12.04 -15.69 -1.83
CA CYS A 344 -11.93 -15.37 -3.25
C CYS A 344 -11.28 -14.00 -3.43
N PHE A 345 -9.98 -14.00 -3.69
CA PHE A 345 -9.27 -12.79 -4.11
C PHE A 345 -8.91 -12.91 -5.59
N MET A 346 -9.20 -11.85 -6.34
CA MET A 346 -8.79 -11.72 -7.74
C MET A 346 -7.75 -10.61 -7.85
N PRO A 347 -6.60 -10.83 -8.50
CA PRO A 347 -5.63 -9.76 -8.74
C PRO A 347 -6.27 -8.56 -9.44
N ASN A 348 -6.03 -7.34 -8.95
CA ASN A 348 -6.47 -6.11 -9.59
C ASN A 348 -5.26 -5.32 -10.14
N PRO A 349 -4.87 -5.50 -11.41
CA PRO A 349 -3.68 -4.86 -11.97
C PRO A 349 -3.87 -3.36 -12.29
N VAL A 350 -5.04 -2.78 -11.98
CA VAL A 350 -5.36 -1.37 -12.25
C VAL A 350 -5.03 -0.45 -11.06
N GLY A 351 -4.61 -1.03 -9.93
CA GLY A 351 -4.04 -0.31 -8.78
C GLY A 351 -2.60 0.16 -8.99
#